data_AF-A0A7X3QA56-F1
#
_entry.id   AF-A0A7X3QA56-F1
#
_cell.length_a   1.000
_cell.length_b   1.000
_cell.length_c   1.000
_cell.angle_alpha   90.00
_cell.angle_beta   90.00
_cell.angle_gamma   90.00
#
_symmetry.space_group_name_H-M   'P 1'
#
loop_
_entity.id
_entity.type
_entity.pdbx_description
1 polymer ?
#
loop_
_entity_poly.entity_id
_entity_poly.type
_entity_poly.pdbx_seq_one_letter_code
_entity_poly.pdbx_strand_id
1 'polypeptide(L)'
;TATANLGFLFLIVSGLYLWWPSSRNRAAWRQALWFRRGLTGRARDYNWHRVIGFWAAVPLAVIVASGATISYQWAANLVHRLAGDAPPYQQSPRPWESDAPDQPSVPPDPATPLVELQTLVTRAGADMPEWRTITVDFPESIHEPLVIAVDRGTGRQPSRSEDLLFDRTTGDLVGRAGYPTFSRGFQIRRWLRFAHTGEVYGVIGQSIAGVVSLGVAVVVWTGLAMTWRRFFGRG
;
A
#
# COMPACT_ATOMS: atom_id res chain seq x y z
N THR A 1 -4.74 -8.58 14.51
CA THR A 1 -5.02 -7.53 13.51
C THR A 1 -5.14 -8.10 12.10
N ALA A 2 -4.24 -8.99 11.67
CA ALA A 2 -4.26 -9.57 10.33
C ALA A 2 -5.57 -10.34 9.99
N THR A 3 -6.08 -11.18 10.91
CA THR A 3 -7.34 -11.93 10.70
C THR A 3 -8.57 -11.04 10.53
N ALA A 4 -8.57 -9.85 11.15
CA ALA A 4 -9.65 -8.87 10.98
C ALA A 4 -9.70 -8.31 9.55
N ASN A 5 -8.54 -8.13 8.89
CA ASN A 5 -8.50 -7.67 7.49
C ASN A 5 -9.15 -8.68 6.54
N LEU A 6 -8.96 -9.98 6.77
CA LEU A 6 -9.60 -11.03 5.96
C LEU A 6 -11.11 -11.12 6.22
N GLY A 7 -11.53 -11.06 7.48
CA GLY A 7 -12.95 -10.98 7.82
C GLY A 7 -13.61 -9.76 7.19
N PHE A 8 -12.94 -8.61 7.21
CA PHE A 8 -13.45 -7.37 6.63
C PHE A 8 -13.46 -7.41 5.10
N LEU A 9 -12.45 -8.01 4.46
CA LEU A 9 -12.45 -8.26 3.02
C LEU A 9 -13.63 -9.15 2.61
N PHE A 10 -13.89 -10.21 3.38
CA PHE A 10 -15.05 -11.07 3.17
C PHE A 10 -16.36 -10.29 3.30
N LEU A 11 -16.50 -9.41 4.29
CA LEU A 11 -17.68 -8.55 4.45
C LEU A 11 -17.87 -7.59 3.27
N ILE A 12 -16.80 -7.03 2.71
CA ILE A 12 -16.88 -6.17 1.52
C ILE A 12 -17.34 -6.96 0.30
N VAL A 13 -16.72 -8.13 0.05
CA VAL A 13 -17.06 -8.95 -1.12
C VAL A 13 -18.48 -9.50 -1.02
N SER A 14 -18.86 -10.04 0.15
CA SER A 14 -20.22 -10.52 0.38
C SER A 14 -21.25 -9.37 0.36
N GLY A 15 -20.90 -8.20 0.91
CA GLY A 15 -21.72 -7.00 0.84
C GLY A 15 -21.96 -6.53 -0.59
N LEU A 16 -20.93 -6.54 -1.44
CA LEU A 16 -21.04 -6.18 -2.86
C LEU A 16 -21.88 -7.21 -3.65
N TYR A 17 -21.70 -8.50 -3.35
CA TYR A 17 -22.50 -9.58 -3.92
C TYR A 17 -23.98 -9.44 -3.55
N LEU A 18 -24.29 -9.21 -2.28
CA LEU A 18 -25.66 -8.99 -1.79
C LEU A 18 -26.25 -7.66 -2.27
N TRP A 19 -25.40 -6.65 -2.52
CA TRP A 19 -25.84 -5.36 -3.05
C TRP A 19 -26.34 -5.47 -4.49
N TRP A 20 -25.72 -6.36 -5.29
CA TRP A 20 -25.95 -6.49 -6.73
C TRP A 20 -27.46 -6.58 -7.02
N PRO A 21 -28.04 -5.58 -7.71
CA PRO A 21 -29.47 -5.57 -7.94
C PRO A 21 -29.84 -6.69 -8.90
N SER A 22 -30.67 -7.64 -8.46
CA SER A 22 -31.12 -8.75 -9.34
C SER A 22 -31.99 -8.27 -10.51
N SER A 23 -32.50 -7.03 -10.44
CA SER A 23 -33.28 -6.39 -11.49
C SER A 23 -32.41 -5.48 -12.36
N ARG A 24 -32.52 -5.65 -13.70
CA ARG A 24 -31.88 -4.77 -14.69
C ARG A 24 -32.62 -3.44 -14.91
N ASN A 25 -33.61 -3.11 -14.08
CA ASN A 25 -34.44 -1.91 -14.23
C ASN A 25 -33.67 -0.64 -13.85
N ARG A 26 -33.64 0.36 -14.75
CA ARG A 26 -33.03 1.69 -14.53
C ARG A 26 -33.50 2.36 -13.24
N ALA A 27 -34.78 2.18 -12.88
CA ALA A 27 -35.32 2.72 -11.64
C ALA A 27 -34.69 2.08 -10.39
N ALA A 28 -34.48 0.76 -10.39
CA ALA A 28 -33.83 0.04 -9.30
C ALA A 28 -32.36 0.46 -9.14
N TRP A 29 -31.64 0.61 -10.25
CA TRP A 29 -30.27 1.12 -10.25
C TRP A 29 -30.18 2.57 -9.74
N ARG A 30 -31.09 3.46 -10.16
CA ARG A 30 -31.10 4.84 -9.65
C ARG A 30 -31.31 4.90 -8.14
N GLN A 31 -32.15 4.01 -7.59
CA GLN A 31 -32.38 3.93 -6.15
C GLN A 31 -31.21 3.32 -5.37
N ALA A 32 -30.39 2.50 -6.02
CA ALA A 32 -29.20 1.90 -5.42
C ALA A 32 -27.98 2.83 -5.46
N LEU A 33 -27.88 3.68 -6.49
CA LEU A 33 -26.73 4.57 -6.72
C LEU A 33 -26.90 5.97 -6.13
N TRP A 34 -28.14 6.43 -5.93
CA TRP A 34 -28.43 7.80 -5.52
C TRP A 34 -29.33 7.91 -4.29
N PHE A 35 -29.07 8.94 -3.48
CA PHE A 35 -29.89 9.25 -2.33
C PHE A 35 -31.32 9.64 -2.73
N ARG A 36 -32.29 9.07 -2.03
CA ARG A 36 -33.70 9.42 -2.19
C ARG A 36 -34.13 10.41 -1.13
N ARG A 37 -34.81 11.47 -1.57
CA ARG A 37 -35.44 12.46 -0.69
C ARG A 37 -36.78 11.95 -0.18
N GLY A 38 -37.21 12.45 0.98
CA GLY A 38 -38.52 12.14 1.59
C GLY A 38 -38.63 10.78 2.29
N LEU A 39 -37.53 10.02 2.41
CA LEU A 39 -37.52 8.78 3.18
C LEU A 39 -37.30 9.06 4.67
N THR A 40 -37.98 8.32 5.52
CA THR A 40 -37.85 8.40 6.98
C THR A 40 -37.59 7.01 7.60
N GLY A 41 -37.06 7.00 8.81
CA GLY A 41 -36.82 5.78 9.59
C GLY A 41 -36.01 4.71 8.85
N ARG A 42 -36.51 3.47 8.85
CA ARG A 42 -35.85 2.30 8.26
C ARG A 42 -35.58 2.45 6.76
N ALA A 43 -36.49 3.07 6.01
CA ALA A 43 -36.34 3.22 4.56
C ALA A 43 -35.18 4.16 4.21
N ARG A 44 -35.01 5.24 4.98
CA ARG A 44 -33.88 6.17 4.84
C ARG A 44 -32.55 5.48 5.14
N ASP A 45 -32.47 4.82 6.30
CA ASP A 45 -31.24 4.16 6.75
C ASP A 45 -30.82 3.07 5.74
N TYR A 46 -31.78 2.32 5.17
CA TYR A 46 -31.52 1.34 4.11
C TYR A 46 -31.01 1.99 2.81
N ASN A 47 -31.61 3.11 2.37
CA ASN A 47 -31.14 3.81 1.18
C ASN A 47 -29.73 4.38 1.38
N TRP A 48 -29.44 4.96 2.55
CA TRP A 48 -28.11 5.46 2.88
C TRP A 48 -27.07 4.35 2.90
N HIS A 49 -27.38 3.23 3.56
CA HIS A 49 -26.50 2.06 3.63
C HIS A 49 -26.14 1.55 2.23
N ARG A 50 -27.14 1.43 1.34
CA ARG A 50 -26.92 0.99 -0.05
C ARG A 50 -26.08 1.95 -0.87
N VAL A 51 -26.39 3.24 -0.82
CA VAL A 51 -25.72 4.26 -1.66
C VAL A 51 -24.29 4.48 -1.17
N ILE A 52 -24.10 4.71 0.12
CA ILE A 52 -22.77 4.95 0.69
C ILE A 52 -21.93 3.68 0.59
N GLY A 53 -22.50 2.52 0.91
CA GLY A 53 -21.80 1.24 0.78
C GLY A 53 -21.30 0.98 -0.64
N PHE A 54 -22.10 1.31 -1.67
CA PHE A 54 -21.67 1.17 -3.07
C PHE A 54 -20.50 2.09 -3.42
N TRP A 55 -20.62 3.40 -3.14
CA TRP A 55 -19.57 4.36 -3.50
C TRP A 55 -18.30 4.16 -2.69
N ALA A 56 -18.41 3.66 -1.45
CA ALA A 56 -17.27 3.34 -0.60
C ALA A 56 -16.64 1.97 -0.93
N ALA A 57 -17.32 1.08 -1.65
CA ALA A 57 -16.86 -0.30 -1.87
C ALA A 57 -15.49 -0.38 -2.55
N VAL A 58 -15.27 0.39 -3.62
CA VAL A 58 -14.01 0.36 -4.37
C VAL A 58 -12.84 0.92 -3.54
N PRO A 59 -12.94 2.13 -2.95
CA PRO A 59 -11.89 2.62 -2.05
C PRO A 59 -11.61 1.68 -0.87
N LEU A 60 -12.65 1.11 -0.23
CA LEU A 60 -12.46 0.15 0.85
C LEU A 60 -11.74 -1.11 0.37
N ALA A 61 -12.13 -1.67 -0.77
CA ALA A 61 -11.49 -2.85 -1.31
C ALA A 61 -9.99 -2.60 -1.53
N VAL A 62 -9.61 -1.43 -2.04
CA VAL A 62 -8.20 -1.04 -2.21
C VAL A 62 -7.48 -0.94 -0.86
N ILE A 63 -8.05 -0.24 0.13
CA ILE A 63 -7.44 -0.06 1.46
C ILE A 63 -7.26 -1.41 2.18
N VAL A 64 -8.22 -2.32 2.04
CA VAL A 64 -8.20 -3.62 2.71
C VAL A 64 -7.27 -4.59 2.00
N ALA A 65 -7.29 -4.60 0.67
CA ALA A 65 -6.33 -5.36 -0.13
C ALA A 65 -4.90 -4.89 0.17
N SER A 66 -4.65 -3.59 0.25
CA SER A 66 -3.33 -3.06 0.61
C SER A 66 -2.94 -3.47 2.04
N GLY A 67 -3.85 -3.36 3.01
CA GLY A 67 -3.62 -3.83 4.38
C GLY A 67 -3.27 -5.32 4.45
N ALA A 68 -3.93 -6.16 3.65
CA ALA A 68 -3.60 -7.58 3.52
C ALA A 68 -2.20 -7.80 2.94
N THR A 69 -1.81 -7.06 1.89
CA THR A 69 -0.46 -7.16 1.29
C THR A 69 0.67 -6.69 2.21
N ILE A 70 0.38 -5.79 3.15
CA ILE A 70 1.32 -5.35 4.18
C ILE A 70 1.40 -6.39 5.31
N SER A 71 0.27 -6.98 5.69
CA SER A 71 0.18 -7.88 6.85
C SER A 71 0.56 -9.33 6.55
N TYR A 72 0.45 -9.77 5.29
CA TYR A 72 0.57 -11.18 4.91
C TYR A 72 1.54 -11.38 3.75
N GLN A 73 2.57 -12.21 3.98
CA GLN A 73 3.55 -12.55 2.96
C GLN A 73 2.91 -13.23 1.74
N TRP A 74 1.92 -14.11 1.93
CA TRP A 74 1.25 -14.76 0.81
C TRP A 74 0.54 -13.75 -0.10
N ALA A 75 -0.03 -12.68 0.47
CA ALA A 75 -0.72 -11.64 -0.28
C ALA A 75 0.29 -10.76 -1.04
N ALA A 76 1.42 -10.41 -0.40
CA ALA A 76 2.53 -9.76 -1.07
C ALA A 76 3.06 -10.60 -2.24
N ASN A 77 3.28 -11.90 -2.02
CA ASN A 77 3.77 -12.83 -3.03
C ASN A 77 2.77 -12.98 -4.20
N LEU A 78 1.47 -12.96 -3.92
CA LEU A 78 0.44 -12.99 -4.96
C LEU A 78 0.51 -11.74 -5.86
N VAL A 79 0.72 -10.54 -5.28
CA VAL A 79 0.90 -9.31 -6.07
C VAL A 79 2.10 -9.43 -7.01
N HIS A 80 3.23 -9.93 -6.54
CA HIS A 80 4.41 -10.15 -7.38
C HIS A 80 4.12 -11.14 -8.52
N ARG A 81 3.50 -12.29 -8.21
CA ARG A 81 3.13 -13.30 -9.22
C ARG A 81 2.18 -12.74 -10.28
N LEU A 82 1.17 -11.97 -9.87
CA LEU A 82 0.22 -11.32 -10.78
C LEU A 82 0.88 -10.24 -11.63
N ALA A 83 1.93 -9.59 -11.11
CA ALA A 83 2.73 -8.62 -11.83
C ALA A 83 3.75 -9.25 -12.80
N GLY A 84 3.94 -10.57 -12.73
CA GLY A 84 4.90 -11.32 -13.54
C GLY A 84 6.28 -11.46 -12.91
N ASP A 85 6.43 -11.10 -11.63
CA ASP A 85 7.71 -11.12 -10.91
C ASP A 85 7.84 -12.37 -10.03
N ALA A 86 9.09 -12.81 -9.82
CA ALA A 86 9.38 -13.75 -8.75
C ALA A 86 9.06 -13.09 -7.38
N PRO A 87 8.36 -13.78 -6.47
CA PRO A 87 8.17 -13.27 -5.12
C PRO A 87 9.53 -13.06 -4.45
N PRO A 88 9.76 -11.92 -3.76
CA PRO A 88 11.01 -11.73 -3.06
C PRO A 88 11.19 -12.84 -2.02
N TYR A 89 12.30 -13.56 -2.11
CA TYR A 89 12.72 -14.45 -1.04
C TYR A 89 12.97 -13.61 0.22
N GLN A 90 12.68 -14.16 1.39
CA GLN A 90 12.54 -13.44 2.67
C GLN A 90 13.78 -12.67 3.17
N GLN A 91 14.86 -12.56 2.38
CA GLN A 91 16.15 -12.04 2.83
C GLN A 91 16.91 -11.19 1.80
N SER A 92 16.34 -10.83 0.65
CA SER A 92 16.97 -9.81 -0.20
C SER A 92 16.28 -8.47 0.05
N PRO A 93 16.93 -7.52 0.74
CA PRO A 93 16.41 -6.17 0.89
C PRO A 93 16.50 -5.52 -0.48
N ARG A 94 15.40 -5.61 -1.24
CA ARG A 94 15.17 -4.97 -2.55
C ARG A 94 15.94 -5.70 -3.69
N PRO A 95 15.27 -6.12 -4.77
CA PRO A 95 15.96 -6.50 -6.00
C PRO A 95 16.46 -5.21 -6.62
N TRP A 96 17.77 -5.02 -6.58
CA TRP A 96 18.47 -4.01 -7.35
C TRP A 96 18.98 -4.65 -8.63
N GLU A 97 19.02 -3.88 -9.72
CA GLU A 97 19.81 -4.28 -10.89
C GLU A 97 21.28 -4.19 -10.49
N SER A 98 21.95 -5.34 -10.47
CA SER A 98 23.38 -5.45 -10.29
C SER A 98 24.07 -5.27 -11.63
N ASP A 99 24.86 -4.21 -11.77
CA ASP A 99 25.82 -4.12 -12.86
C ASP A 99 27.10 -4.94 -12.56
N ALA A 100 27.24 -5.44 -11.32
CA ALA A 100 28.35 -6.30 -10.96
C ALA A 100 28.17 -7.72 -11.55
N PRO A 101 29.22 -8.31 -12.15
CA PRO A 101 29.18 -9.71 -12.59
C PRO A 101 28.87 -10.62 -11.41
N ASP A 102 28.08 -11.69 -11.64
CA ASP A 102 27.85 -12.80 -10.71
C ASP A 102 29.20 -13.47 -10.38
N GLN A 103 29.96 -12.88 -9.47
CA GLN A 103 31.13 -13.49 -8.87
C GLN A 103 30.72 -14.14 -7.54
N PRO A 104 31.29 -15.31 -7.20
CA PRO A 104 31.14 -15.87 -5.87
C PRO A 104 31.56 -14.81 -4.84
N SER A 105 30.65 -14.46 -3.94
CA SER A 105 30.94 -13.57 -2.83
C SER A 105 32.00 -14.21 -1.93
N VAL A 106 33.26 -13.86 -2.16
CA VAL A 106 34.33 -14.16 -1.20
C VAL A 106 34.02 -13.34 0.04
N PRO A 107 33.85 -13.95 1.23
CA PRO A 107 33.64 -13.19 2.45
C PRO A 107 34.85 -12.26 2.63
N PRO A 108 34.66 -10.93 2.68
CA PRO A 108 35.77 -10.03 2.98
C PRO A 108 36.33 -10.37 4.36
N ASP A 109 37.66 -10.35 4.45
CA ASP A 109 38.39 -10.55 5.70
C ASP A 109 37.83 -9.57 6.76
N PRO A 110 37.48 -10.02 7.98
CA PRO A 110 37.03 -9.12 9.06
C PRO A 110 38.03 -8.00 9.39
N ALA A 111 39.29 -8.10 8.95
CA ALA A 111 40.29 -7.04 9.05
C ALA A 111 40.24 -5.98 7.92
N THR A 112 39.37 -6.15 6.91
CA THR A 112 39.27 -5.20 5.79
C THR A 112 38.70 -3.88 6.29
N PRO A 113 39.42 -2.75 6.15
CA PRO A 113 38.90 -1.46 6.58
C PRO A 113 37.68 -1.10 5.72
N LEU A 114 36.58 -0.74 6.39
CA LEU A 114 35.38 -0.27 5.72
C LEU A 114 35.53 1.20 5.33
N VAL A 115 34.90 1.57 4.21
CA VAL A 115 34.79 2.97 3.79
C VAL A 115 34.00 3.76 4.83
N GLU A 116 34.48 4.96 5.13
CA GLU A 116 33.83 5.87 6.06
C GLU A 116 32.41 6.21 5.58
N LEU A 117 31.43 6.11 6.48
CA LEU A 117 30.02 6.38 6.17
C LEU A 117 29.82 7.77 5.55
N GLN A 118 30.54 8.78 6.06
CA GLN A 118 30.45 10.15 5.55
C GLN A 118 30.86 10.24 4.07
N THR A 119 31.85 9.45 3.65
CA THR A 119 32.27 9.39 2.24
C THR A 119 31.15 8.84 1.37
N LEU A 120 30.48 7.76 1.81
CA LEU A 120 29.37 7.17 1.07
C LEU A 120 28.15 8.09 1.01
N VAL A 121 27.80 8.74 2.12
CA VAL A 121 26.70 9.73 2.16
C VAL A 121 27.00 10.93 1.25
N THR A 122 28.26 11.40 1.23
CA THR A 122 28.68 12.50 0.34
C THR A 122 28.58 12.09 -1.13
N ARG A 123 29.01 10.87 -1.47
CA ARG A 123 28.84 10.31 -2.83
C ARG A 123 27.37 10.19 -3.22
N ALA A 124 26.52 9.68 -2.34
CA ALA A 124 25.08 9.58 -2.58
C ALA A 124 24.44 10.96 -2.82
N GLY A 125 24.81 11.97 -2.04
CA GLY A 125 24.34 13.35 -2.22
C GLY A 125 24.85 13.99 -3.52
N ALA A 126 26.08 13.66 -3.95
CA ALA A 126 26.64 14.13 -5.22
C ALA A 126 25.98 13.45 -6.43
N ASP A 127 25.60 12.17 -6.31
CA ASP A 127 24.88 11.43 -7.35
C ASP A 127 23.48 12.02 -7.61
N MET A 128 22.83 12.52 -6.56
CA MET A 128 21.49 13.11 -6.63
C MET A 128 21.45 14.51 -6.01
N PRO A 129 21.97 15.56 -6.68
CA PRO A 129 22.18 16.89 -6.08
C PRO A 129 20.93 17.58 -5.54
N GLU A 130 19.74 17.19 -6.00
CA GLU A 130 18.44 17.73 -5.56
C GLU A 130 17.89 17.02 -4.32
N TRP A 131 18.71 16.26 -3.60
CA TRP A 131 18.28 15.55 -2.41
C TRP A 131 17.80 16.51 -1.31
N ARG A 132 16.79 16.06 -0.57
CA ARG A 132 16.26 16.76 0.61
C ARG A 132 16.44 15.96 1.88
N THR A 133 16.43 14.63 1.76
CA THR A 133 16.64 13.73 2.88
C THR A 133 17.46 12.53 2.42
N ILE A 134 18.45 12.16 3.22
CA ILE A 134 19.24 10.94 3.04
C ILE A 134 19.00 10.08 4.29
N THR A 135 18.58 8.83 4.08
CA THR A 135 18.39 7.82 5.13
C THR A 135 19.38 6.70 4.90
N VAL A 136 20.08 6.29 5.94
CA VAL A 136 21.04 5.17 5.88
C VAL A 136 20.39 3.97 6.56
N ASP A 137 20.20 2.89 5.80
CA ASP A 137 19.72 1.61 6.31
C ASP A 137 20.95 0.73 6.60
N PHE A 138 21.22 0.48 7.89
CA PHE A 138 22.35 -0.36 8.30
C PHE A 138 21.99 -1.84 8.13
N PRO A 139 22.76 -2.61 7.35
CA PRO A 139 22.51 -4.04 7.18
C PRO A 139 22.86 -4.82 8.45
N GLU A 140 22.25 -5.99 8.61
CA GLU A 140 22.54 -6.92 9.72
C GLU A 140 23.95 -7.51 9.62
N SER A 141 24.49 -7.59 8.39
CA SER A 141 25.83 -8.10 8.09
C SER A 141 26.71 -7.04 7.44
N ILE A 142 27.98 -7.00 7.82
CA ILE A 142 29.00 -6.14 7.16
C ILE A 142 29.31 -6.59 5.73
N HIS A 143 28.92 -7.81 5.36
CA HIS A 143 29.10 -8.38 4.04
C HIS A 143 27.99 -7.98 3.05
N GLU A 144 26.95 -7.28 3.52
CA GLU A 144 25.89 -6.74 2.67
C GLU A 144 26.20 -5.29 2.27
N PRO A 145 25.83 -4.88 1.04
CA PRO A 145 25.93 -3.48 0.63
C PRO A 145 25.21 -2.56 1.59
N LEU A 146 25.77 -1.37 1.84
CA LEU A 146 25.09 -0.32 2.58
C LEU A 146 24.03 0.32 1.68
N VAL A 147 22.79 0.33 2.15
CA VAL A 147 21.68 0.97 1.42
C VAL A 147 21.52 2.41 1.90
N ILE A 148 21.65 3.35 0.97
CA ILE A 148 21.42 4.78 1.21
C ILE A 148 20.21 5.21 0.41
N ALA A 149 19.09 5.48 1.09
CA ALA A 149 17.88 6.00 0.48
C ALA A 149 17.93 7.53 0.37
N VAL A 150 17.82 8.04 -0.85
CA VAL A 150 17.85 9.45 -1.18
C VAL A 150 16.46 9.90 -1.64
N ASP A 151 15.86 10.86 -0.93
CA ASP A 151 14.54 11.43 -1.25
C ASP A 151 14.70 12.89 -1.71
N ARG A 152 14.20 13.20 -2.91
CA ARG A 152 14.15 14.54 -3.52
C ARG A 152 12.81 15.25 -3.32
N GLY A 153 11.85 14.58 -2.67
CA GLY A 153 10.48 15.02 -2.51
C GLY A 153 10.18 15.50 -1.09
N THR A 154 9.18 14.88 -0.47
CA THR A 154 8.70 15.20 0.87
C THR A 154 8.60 13.94 1.75
N GLY A 155 9.30 12.87 1.36
CA GLY A 155 9.17 11.53 1.98
C GLY A 155 7.88 10.77 1.62
N ARG A 156 6.93 11.42 0.94
CA ARG A 156 5.62 10.85 0.56
C ARG A 156 5.46 10.60 -0.93
N GLN A 157 6.53 10.77 -1.71
CA GLN A 157 6.51 10.68 -3.17
C GLN A 157 7.49 9.60 -3.62
N PRO A 158 7.06 8.33 -3.73
CA PRO A 158 7.94 7.21 -4.05
C PRO A 158 8.69 7.35 -5.36
N SER A 159 8.09 8.03 -6.34
CA SER A 159 8.73 8.33 -7.62
C SER A 159 9.90 9.32 -7.52
N ARG A 160 10.08 9.97 -6.37
CA ARG A 160 11.18 10.91 -6.08
C ARG A 160 12.17 10.36 -5.07
N SER A 161 12.10 9.07 -4.77
CA SER A 161 13.00 8.39 -3.85
C SER A 161 13.69 7.23 -4.56
N GLU A 162 15.00 7.13 -4.36
CA GLU A 162 15.87 6.11 -4.92
C GLU A 162 16.84 5.62 -3.84
N ASP A 163 17.22 4.36 -3.91
CA ASP A 163 18.11 3.67 -3.00
C ASP A 163 19.39 3.35 -3.74
N LEU A 164 20.51 3.82 -3.20
CA LEU A 164 21.84 3.60 -3.72
C LEU A 164 22.54 2.56 -2.84
N LEU A 165 23.02 1.48 -3.46
CA LEU A 165 23.70 0.40 -2.76
C LEU A 165 25.20 0.54 -2.95
N PHE A 166 25.92 0.73 -1.85
CA PHE A 166 27.37 0.87 -1.86
C PHE A 166 28.04 -0.36 -1.26
N ASP A 167 29.05 -0.89 -1.95
CA ASP A 167 29.99 -1.84 -1.36
C ASP A 167 30.73 -1.14 -0.21
N ARG A 168 30.75 -1.76 0.97
CA ARG A 168 31.32 -1.13 2.17
C ARG A 168 32.84 -1.23 2.24
N THR A 169 33.46 -2.09 1.42
CA THR A 169 34.90 -2.30 1.36
C THR A 169 35.54 -1.44 0.26
N THR A 170 34.93 -1.35 -0.91
CA THR A 170 35.45 -0.54 -2.04
C THR A 170 34.85 0.86 -2.09
N GLY A 171 33.62 1.02 -1.58
CA GLY A 171 32.84 2.25 -1.68
C GLY A 171 32.18 2.45 -3.04
N ASP A 172 32.20 1.43 -3.90
CA ASP A 172 31.61 1.48 -5.23
C ASP A 172 30.09 1.37 -5.16
N LEU A 173 29.42 2.08 -6.06
CA LEU A 173 27.98 1.92 -6.27
C LEU A 173 27.75 0.61 -7.01
N VAL A 174 27.22 -0.39 -6.32
CA VAL A 174 27.00 -1.74 -6.86
C VAL A 174 25.57 -1.93 -7.37
N GLY A 175 24.63 -1.08 -6.94
CA GLY A 175 23.23 -1.19 -7.38
C GLY A 175 22.40 0.04 -7.12
N ARG A 176 21.29 0.13 -7.86
CA ARG A 176 20.23 1.11 -7.66
C ARG A 176 18.89 0.39 -7.52
N ALA A 177 18.08 0.85 -6.57
CA ALA A 177 16.72 0.36 -6.38
C ALA A 177 15.79 1.55 -6.19
N GLY A 178 14.60 1.53 -6.77
CA GLY A 178 13.66 2.65 -6.67
C GLY A 178 12.78 2.78 -7.88
N TYR A 179 12.11 3.92 -8.04
CA TYR A 179 11.45 4.22 -9.31
C TYR A 179 12.47 4.83 -10.29
N PRO A 180 12.55 4.38 -11.55
CA PRO A 180 11.70 3.39 -12.21
C PRO A 180 12.21 1.93 -12.20
N THR A 181 13.37 1.66 -11.60
CA THR A 181 14.07 0.35 -11.64
C THR A 181 13.33 -0.79 -10.93
N PHE A 182 12.35 -0.48 -10.07
CA PHE A 182 11.49 -1.48 -9.44
C PHE A 182 10.72 -2.28 -10.49
N SER A 183 10.73 -3.60 -10.33
CA SER A 183 9.82 -4.48 -11.06
C SER A 183 8.36 -4.10 -10.75
N ARG A 184 7.43 -4.51 -11.63
CA ARG A 184 6.02 -4.08 -11.56
C ARG A 184 5.37 -4.42 -10.21
N GLY A 185 5.68 -5.57 -9.63
CA GLY A 185 5.18 -5.99 -8.33
C GLY A 185 5.69 -5.12 -7.18
N PHE A 186 6.95 -4.67 -7.23
CA PHE A 186 7.48 -3.71 -6.26
C PHE A 186 6.81 -2.34 -6.40
N GLN A 187 6.60 -1.88 -7.63
CA GLN A 187 5.85 -0.64 -7.91
C GLN A 187 4.42 -0.72 -7.33
N ILE A 188 3.69 -1.81 -7.61
CA ILE A 188 2.32 -2.02 -7.09
C ILE A 188 2.32 -2.07 -5.56
N ARG A 189 3.25 -2.79 -4.93
CA ARG A 189 3.33 -2.86 -3.45
C ARG A 189 3.63 -1.52 -2.82
N ARG A 190 4.56 -0.76 -3.39
CA ARG A 190 4.86 0.60 -2.92
C ARG A 190 3.62 1.47 -3.04
N TRP A 191 2.91 1.43 -4.17
CA TRP A 191 1.65 2.14 -4.37
C TRP A 191 0.58 1.73 -3.36
N LEU A 192 0.38 0.42 -3.14
CA LEU A 192 -0.58 -0.10 -2.16
C LEU A 192 -0.30 0.41 -0.75
N ARG A 193 0.96 0.52 -0.34
CA ARG A 193 1.34 1.08 0.97
C ARG A 193 0.84 2.51 1.15
N PHE A 194 1.07 3.38 0.17
CA PHE A 194 0.56 4.76 0.23
C PHE A 194 -0.95 4.82 0.01
N ALA A 195 -1.54 3.88 -0.73
CA ALA A 195 -2.99 3.82 -0.92
C ALA A 195 -3.69 3.46 0.40
N HIS A 196 -3.07 2.59 1.19
CA HIS A 196 -3.53 2.25 2.54
C HIS A 196 -3.61 3.48 3.46
N THR A 197 -2.60 4.37 3.40
CA THR A 197 -2.56 5.60 4.19
C THR A 197 -3.34 6.76 3.56
N GLY A 198 -3.84 6.61 2.34
CA GLY A 198 -4.51 7.67 1.57
C GLY A 198 -3.54 8.71 0.99
N GLU A 199 -2.24 8.49 1.04
CA GLU A 199 -1.22 9.49 0.68
C GLU A 199 -0.82 9.48 -0.80
N VAL A 200 -1.26 8.49 -1.60
CA VAL A 200 -0.88 8.33 -3.02
C VAL A 200 -0.99 9.62 -3.83
N TYR A 201 -2.06 10.38 -3.61
CA TYR A 201 -2.34 11.63 -4.34
C TYR A 201 -2.30 12.85 -3.41
N GLY A 202 -1.55 12.77 -2.31
CA GLY A 202 -1.46 13.82 -1.30
C GLY A 202 -2.83 14.19 -0.72
N VAL A 203 -3.12 15.50 -0.68
CA VAL A 203 -4.37 16.05 -0.09
C VAL A 203 -5.63 15.49 -0.74
N ILE A 204 -5.61 15.21 -2.05
CA ILE A 204 -6.77 14.64 -2.75
C ILE A 204 -7.04 13.22 -2.24
N GLY A 205 -5.99 12.39 -2.15
CA GLY A 205 -6.09 11.03 -1.62
C GLY A 205 -6.56 11.01 -0.17
N GLN A 206 -6.01 11.90 0.66
CA GLN A 206 -6.39 12.04 2.07
C GLN A 206 -7.83 12.49 2.23
N SER A 207 -8.29 13.41 1.37
CA SER A 207 -9.70 13.86 1.36
C SER A 207 -10.65 12.73 1.01
N ILE A 208 -10.32 11.94 -0.02
CA ILE A 208 -11.10 10.75 -0.40
C ILE A 208 -11.14 9.75 0.76
N ALA A 209 -9.98 9.44 1.36
CA ALA A 209 -9.90 8.55 2.51
C ALA A 209 -10.74 9.05 3.70
N GLY A 210 -10.74 10.36 3.97
CA GLY A 210 -11.58 10.98 4.99
C GLY A 210 -13.08 10.83 4.72
N VAL A 211 -13.52 11.15 3.51
CA VAL A 211 -14.93 11.00 3.08
C VAL A 211 -15.37 9.53 3.16
N VAL A 212 -14.53 8.62 2.69
CA VAL A 212 -14.80 7.17 2.76
C VAL A 212 -14.90 6.70 4.20
N SER A 213 -14.00 7.16 5.08
CA SER A 213 -14.03 6.80 6.51
C SER A 213 -15.32 7.27 7.20
N LEU A 214 -15.75 8.50 6.92
CA LEU A 214 -17.05 9.02 7.39
C LEU A 214 -18.21 8.18 6.83
N GLY A 215 -18.17 7.84 5.54
CA GLY A 215 -19.15 6.97 4.90
C GLY A 215 -19.25 5.60 5.58
N VAL A 216 -18.12 4.97 5.91
CA VAL A 216 -18.07 3.70 6.62
C VAL A 216 -18.73 3.80 7.99
N ALA A 217 -18.48 4.87 8.76
CA ALA A 217 -19.15 5.08 10.03
C ALA A 217 -20.69 5.10 9.88
N VAL A 218 -21.19 5.76 8.83
CA VAL A 218 -22.62 5.77 8.51
C VAL A 218 -23.13 4.38 8.09
N VAL A 219 -22.36 3.63 7.30
CA VAL A 219 -22.72 2.27 6.87
C VAL A 219 -22.79 1.32 8.07
N VAL A 220 -21.81 1.38 8.97
CA VAL A 220 -21.81 0.60 10.22
C VAL A 220 -23.01 0.97 11.08
N TRP A 221 -23.24 2.27 11.31
CA TRP A 221 -24.39 2.75 12.07
C TRP A 221 -25.72 2.28 11.47
N THR A 222 -25.93 2.48 10.17
CA THR A 222 -27.17 2.09 9.49
C THR A 222 -27.37 0.58 9.50
N GLY A 223 -26.29 -0.21 9.37
CA GLY A 223 -26.34 -1.68 9.51
C GLY A 223 -26.77 -2.12 10.90
N LEU A 224 -26.17 -1.53 11.95
CA LEU A 224 -26.55 -1.79 13.35
C LEU A 224 -27.98 -1.34 13.64
N ALA A 225 -28.37 -0.13 13.22
CA ALA A 225 -29.70 0.42 13.42
C ALA A 225 -30.79 -0.45 12.74
N MET A 226 -30.55 -0.94 11.53
CA MET A 226 -31.47 -1.84 10.84
C MET A 226 -31.57 -3.20 11.54
N THR A 227 -30.45 -3.74 12.02
CA THR A 227 -30.39 -5.01 12.77
C THR A 227 -31.11 -4.89 14.11
N TRP A 228 -30.87 -3.81 14.84
CA TRP A 228 -31.54 -3.51 16.11
C TRP A 228 -33.06 -3.40 15.94
N ARG A 229 -33.52 -2.62 14.96
CA ARG A 229 -34.97 -2.52 14.66
C ARG A 229 -35.58 -3.86 14.24
N ARG A 230 -34.81 -4.76 13.62
CA ARG A 230 -35.29 -6.10 13.22
C ARG A 230 -35.52 -7.02 14.41
N PHE A 231 -34.64 -6.99 15.42
CA PHE A 231 -34.70 -7.90 16.56
C PHE A 231 -35.40 -7.32 17.79
N PHE A 232 -35.34 -5.99 17.98
CA PHE A 232 -35.85 -5.31 19.17
C PHE A 232 -36.89 -4.23 18.86
N GLY A 233 -37.13 -3.92 17.59
CA GLY A 233 -38.22 -3.05 17.19
C GLY A 233 -39.55 -3.78 17.41
N ARG A 234 -40.24 -3.46 18.50
CA ARG A 234 -41.66 -3.79 18.64
C ARG A 234 -42.45 -3.03 17.55
N GLY A 235 -43.43 -3.72 16.96
CA GLY A 235 -44.27 -3.22 15.86
C GLY A 235 -44.95 -1.90 16.17
#